data_AF-A0A644XX61-F1
#
_entry.id   AF-A0A644XX61-F1
#
_cell.length_a   1.000
_cell.length_b   1.000
_cell.length_c   1.000
_cell.angle_alpha   90.00
_cell.angle_beta   90.00
_cell.angle_gamma   90.00
#
_symmetry.space_group_name_H-M   'P 1'
#
loop_
_entity.id
_entity.type
_entity.pdbx_description
1 polymer ?
#
loop_
_entity_poly.entity_id
_entity_poly.type
_entity_poly.pdbx_seq_one_letter_code
_entity_poly.pdbx_strand_id
1 'polypeptide(L)'
;MASDEGYYLLGWGVEGVNYTKDANGIPVAANLPDANLAFSAPGGQTVTQLRNMVFYNGDIELYARYPKYITATSKKEMSALDVLRVMQTKEWTAAIGSDTLPIPNADLKRFYEQGLSEFITGKRVLNKDNWNKWLDEFKKLGGQDWNDKGVAFAKENNLLN
;
A
#
# COMPACT_ATOMS: atom_id res chain seq x y z
N MET A 1 -0.53 30.93 8.18
CA MET A 1 -0.25 29.66 8.88
C MET A 1 -0.75 29.82 10.30
N ALA A 2 -1.50 28.85 10.83
CA ALA A 2 -1.87 28.85 12.24
C ALA A 2 -0.58 28.81 13.09
N SER A 3 -0.59 29.41 14.27
CA SER A 3 0.48 29.17 15.25
C SER A 3 0.57 27.67 15.54
N ASP A 4 1.74 27.17 15.96
CA ASP A 4 1.92 25.77 16.35
C ASP A 4 0.83 25.33 17.35
N GLU A 5 0.47 26.22 18.28
CA GLU A 5 -0.62 26.04 19.24
C GLU A 5 -2.00 25.82 18.56
N GLY A 6 -2.34 26.60 17.53
CA GLY A 6 -3.59 26.45 16.79
C GLY A 6 -3.65 25.17 15.95
N TYR A 7 -2.51 24.74 15.40
CA TYR A 7 -2.41 23.47 14.68
C TYR A 7 -2.68 22.28 15.61
N TYR A 8 -2.02 22.24 16.78
CA TYR A 8 -2.24 21.15 17.74
C TYR A 8 -3.64 21.18 18.36
N LEU A 9 -4.17 22.37 18.69
CA LEU A 9 -5.50 22.52 19.26
C LEU A 9 -6.60 21.96 18.34
N LEU A 10 -6.52 22.27 17.04
CA LEU A 10 -7.51 21.83 16.07
C LEU A 10 -7.30 20.39 15.59
N GLY A 11 -6.08 19.87 15.71
CA GLY A 11 -5.73 18.50 15.32
C GLY A 11 -5.97 17.46 16.41
N TRP A 12 -5.59 17.77 17.65
CA TRP A 12 -5.54 16.82 18.77
C TRP A 12 -6.05 17.39 20.11
N GLY A 13 -6.38 18.69 20.19
CA GLY A 13 -6.84 19.33 21.42
C GLY A 13 -5.69 19.85 22.28
N VAL A 14 -5.82 19.71 23.61
CA VAL A 14 -4.86 20.25 24.58
C VAL A 14 -3.89 19.16 25.06
N GLU A 15 -2.59 19.46 25.06
CA GLU A 15 -1.55 18.56 25.58
C GLU A 15 -1.74 18.30 27.09
N GLY A 16 -1.65 17.04 27.51
CA GLY A 16 -1.93 16.60 28.88
C GLY A 16 -3.41 16.37 29.19
N VAL A 17 -4.33 16.78 28.31
CA VAL A 17 -5.79 16.55 28.47
C VAL A 17 -6.29 15.59 27.40
N ASN A 18 -6.04 15.91 26.14
CA ASN A 18 -6.54 15.14 24.99
C ASN A 18 -5.45 14.28 24.35
N TYR A 19 -4.17 14.66 24.49
CA TYR A 19 -3.04 13.90 23.97
C TYR A 19 -1.78 14.14 24.81
N THR A 20 -0.81 13.23 24.73
CA THR A 20 0.57 13.45 25.15
C THR A 20 1.50 13.28 23.94
N LYS A 21 2.77 13.65 24.05
CA LYS A 21 3.75 13.39 22.98
C LYS A 21 4.60 12.17 23.32
N ASP A 22 4.85 11.33 22.33
CA ASP A 22 5.86 10.28 22.44
C ASP A 22 7.28 10.86 22.35
N ALA A 23 8.30 9.98 22.40
CA ALA A 23 9.71 10.37 22.33
C ALA A 23 10.09 11.08 21.00
N ASN A 24 9.27 10.95 19.96
CA ASN A 24 9.47 11.57 18.65
C ASN A 24 8.60 12.82 18.46
N GLY A 25 7.90 13.29 19.50
CA GLY A 25 7.01 14.45 19.43
C GLY A 25 5.66 14.17 18.78
N ILE A 26 5.30 12.90 18.56
CA ILE A 26 4.03 12.51 17.94
C ILE A 26 2.91 12.51 18.98
N PRO A 27 1.77 13.16 18.71
CA PRO A 27 0.59 13.07 19.55
C PRO A 27 0.08 11.63 19.70
N VAL A 28 -0.04 11.17 20.94
CA VAL A 28 -0.55 9.83 21.32
C VAL A 28 -1.61 9.94 22.41
N ALA A 29 -2.51 8.95 22.45
CA ALA A 29 -3.57 8.85 23.45
C ALA A 29 -3.13 8.14 24.75
N ALA A 30 -1.83 7.88 24.90
CA ALA A 30 -1.27 7.20 26.06
C ALA A 30 -1.01 8.17 27.23
N ASN A 31 -0.96 7.61 28.45
CA ASN A 31 -0.56 8.31 29.68
C ASN A 31 -1.38 9.57 30.00
N LEU A 32 -2.65 9.59 29.61
CA LEU A 32 -3.58 10.68 29.95
C LEU A 32 -4.23 10.45 31.33
N PRO A 33 -4.48 11.52 32.11
CA PRO A 33 -5.22 11.41 33.38
C PRO A 33 -6.63 10.85 33.22
N ASP A 34 -7.31 11.18 32.10
CA ASP A 34 -8.60 10.63 31.72
C ASP A 34 -8.54 10.10 30.27
N ALA A 35 -8.57 8.78 30.12
CA ALA A 35 -8.52 8.12 28.82
C ALA A 35 -9.77 8.42 27.96
N ASN A 36 -10.91 8.80 28.55
CA ASN A 36 -12.13 9.12 27.80
C ASN A 36 -12.03 10.48 27.08
N LEU A 37 -11.18 11.39 27.58
CA LEU A 37 -10.91 12.69 26.95
C LEU A 37 -9.85 12.61 25.84
N ALA A 38 -9.22 11.45 25.64
CA ALA A 38 -8.25 11.28 24.58
C ALA A 38 -8.85 11.65 23.21
N PHE A 39 -8.06 12.29 22.35
CA PHE A 39 -8.51 12.73 21.01
C PHE A 39 -9.06 11.57 20.14
N SER A 40 -8.67 10.33 20.44
CA SER A 40 -9.13 9.11 19.77
C SER A 40 -10.31 8.42 20.49
N ALA A 41 -10.64 8.82 21.72
CA ALA A 41 -11.72 8.25 22.51
C ALA A 41 -13.06 8.94 22.26
N PRO A 42 -14.21 8.32 22.60
CA PRO A 42 -15.54 8.89 22.36
C PRO A 42 -15.73 10.30 22.94
N GLY A 43 -15.25 10.55 24.17
CA GLY A 43 -15.36 11.86 24.82
C GLY A 43 -14.51 12.96 24.17
N GLY A 44 -13.38 12.60 23.55
CA GLY A 44 -12.49 13.54 22.86
C GLY A 44 -12.81 13.76 21.37
N GLN A 45 -13.82 13.10 20.80
CA GLN A 45 -14.17 13.26 19.37
C GLN A 45 -14.54 14.71 19.00
N THR A 46 -14.97 15.52 19.96
CA THR A 46 -15.30 16.94 19.75
C THR A 46 -14.07 17.77 19.40
N VAL A 47 -12.87 17.39 19.87
CA VAL A 47 -11.63 18.13 19.60
C VAL A 47 -11.10 17.93 18.18
N THR A 48 -11.47 16.84 17.52
CA THR A 48 -10.95 16.49 16.19
C THR A 48 -11.89 16.90 15.04
N GLN A 49 -13.02 17.56 15.34
CA GLN A 49 -14.01 17.96 14.33
C GLN A 49 -13.44 18.90 13.26
N LEU A 50 -12.48 19.74 13.64
CA LEU A 50 -11.86 20.72 12.75
C LEU A 50 -10.52 20.25 12.19
N ARG A 51 -10.11 18.99 12.43
CA ARG A 51 -8.80 18.49 11.99
C ARG A 51 -8.57 18.63 10.48
N ASN A 52 -9.63 18.46 9.69
CA ASN A 52 -9.56 18.55 8.22
C ASN A 52 -9.21 19.97 7.72
N MET A 53 -9.35 20.99 8.57
CA MET A 53 -8.99 22.38 8.25
C MET A 53 -7.51 22.67 8.43
N VAL A 54 -6.80 21.84 9.19
CA VAL A 54 -5.38 22.05 9.55
C VAL A 54 -4.46 20.93 9.05
N PHE A 55 -5.00 19.73 8.84
CA PHE A 55 -4.22 18.57 8.42
C PHE A 55 -3.88 18.62 6.93
N TYR A 56 -2.61 18.32 6.62
CA TYR A 56 -2.09 18.18 5.26
C TYR A 56 -1.54 16.76 4.99
N ASN A 57 -1.87 15.81 5.86
CA ASN A 57 -1.40 14.42 5.89
C ASN A 57 0.12 14.30 5.91
N GLY A 58 0.78 15.15 6.70
CA GLY A 58 2.21 15.06 6.99
C GLY A 58 2.56 13.88 7.91
N ASP A 59 3.86 13.62 8.08
CA ASP A 59 4.32 12.45 8.85
C ASP A 59 3.81 12.44 10.29
N ILE A 60 3.76 13.59 10.98
CA ILE A 60 3.24 13.67 12.36
C ILE A 60 1.79 13.19 12.44
N GLU A 61 0.96 13.64 11.51
CA GLU A 61 -0.46 13.30 11.44
C GLU A 61 -0.67 11.82 11.15
N LEU A 62 0.13 11.29 10.21
CA LEU A 62 0.05 9.90 9.81
C LEU A 62 0.60 8.96 10.88
N TYR A 63 1.67 9.32 11.60
CA TYR A 63 2.18 8.54 12.74
C TYR A 63 1.22 8.57 13.93
N ALA A 64 0.54 9.69 14.20
CA ALA A 64 -0.48 9.75 15.24
C ALA A 64 -1.70 8.86 14.91
N ARG A 65 -2.07 8.76 13.62
CA ARG A 65 -3.19 7.94 13.16
C ARG A 65 -2.85 6.45 13.02
N TYR A 66 -1.63 6.16 12.57
CA TYR A 66 -1.12 4.80 12.33
C TYR A 66 0.18 4.61 13.12
N PRO A 67 0.08 4.50 14.46
CA PRO A 67 1.26 4.41 15.31
C PRO A 67 2.04 3.13 15.07
N LYS A 68 3.33 3.20 15.35
CA LYS A 68 4.20 2.02 15.37
C LYS A 68 3.77 1.08 16.50
N TYR A 69 3.89 -0.22 16.27
CA TYR A 69 3.56 -1.21 17.28
C TYR A 69 4.49 -2.42 17.22
N ILE A 70 4.68 -3.09 18.37
CA ILE A 70 5.41 -4.35 18.44
C ILE A 70 4.44 -5.50 18.22
N THR A 71 4.73 -6.35 17.23
CA THR A 71 3.91 -7.54 16.97
C THR A 71 3.96 -8.51 18.14
N ALA A 72 2.80 -9.08 18.50
CA ALA A 72 2.72 -10.01 19.61
C ALA A 72 3.57 -11.29 19.39
N THR A 73 3.60 -11.80 18.17
CA THR A 73 4.29 -13.06 17.82
C THR A 73 5.76 -12.85 17.49
N SER A 74 6.08 -12.03 16.48
CA SER A 74 7.45 -11.91 15.98
C SER A 74 8.33 -10.96 16.80
N LYS A 75 7.72 -10.18 17.71
CA LYS A 75 8.36 -9.12 18.52
C LYS A 75 9.08 -8.04 17.70
N LYS A 76 8.85 -8.00 16.38
CA LYS A 76 9.34 -6.94 15.49
C LYS A 76 8.41 -5.73 15.59
N GLU A 77 9.02 -4.55 15.48
CA GLU A 77 8.31 -3.29 15.29
C GLU A 77 7.73 -3.23 13.88
N MET A 78 6.48 -2.80 13.77
CA MET A 78 5.79 -2.55 12.52
C MET A 78 5.36 -1.09 12.43
N SER A 79 5.52 -0.52 11.24
CA SER A 79 5.12 0.84 10.91
C SER A 79 4.54 0.85 9.50
N ALA A 80 3.24 1.11 9.37
CA ALA A 80 2.60 1.22 8.06
C ALA A 80 3.17 2.40 7.26
N LEU A 81 3.47 3.52 7.94
CA LEU A 81 4.02 4.71 7.29
C LEU A 81 5.46 4.49 6.83
N ASP A 82 6.31 3.82 7.61
CA ASP A 82 7.70 3.54 7.20
C ASP A 82 7.70 2.65 5.95
N VAL A 83 6.83 1.62 5.92
CA VAL A 83 6.66 0.78 4.73
C VAL A 83 6.19 1.61 3.55
N LEU A 84 5.19 2.48 3.72
CA LEU A 84 4.71 3.34 2.64
C LEU A 84 5.83 4.24 2.10
N ARG A 85 6.60 4.90 2.98
CA ARG A 85 7.71 5.78 2.60
C ARG A 85 8.81 5.01 1.84
N VAL A 86 9.13 3.80 2.27
CA VAL A 86 10.07 2.92 1.55
C VAL A 86 9.52 2.50 0.19
N MET A 87 8.23 2.16 0.10
CA MET A 87 7.62 1.76 -1.18
C MET A 87 7.53 2.93 -2.17
N GLN A 88 7.30 4.15 -1.66
CA GLN A 88 7.30 5.37 -2.47
C GLN A 88 8.67 5.70 -3.06
N THR A 89 9.77 5.21 -2.48
CA THR A 89 11.12 5.39 -3.04
C THR A 89 11.45 4.34 -4.12
N LYS A 90 10.59 3.34 -4.32
CA LYS A 90 10.82 2.31 -5.34
C LYS A 90 10.29 2.80 -6.67
N GLU A 91 10.94 2.37 -7.75
CA GLU A 91 10.37 2.52 -9.07
C GLU A 91 9.16 1.59 -9.19
N TRP A 92 8.02 2.16 -9.55
CA TRP A 92 6.80 1.42 -9.84
C TRP A 92 6.12 2.03 -11.07
N THR A 93 5.46 1.16 -11.82
CA THR A 93 4.62 1.56 -12.95
C THR A 93 3.19 1.36 -12.53
N ALA A 94 2.35 2.37 -12.71
CA ALA A 94 0.93 2.26 -12.43
C ALA A 94 0.32 1.15 -13.31
N ALA A 95 -0.19 0.08 -12.70
CA ALA A 95 -0.86 -1.03 -13.39
C ALA A 95 -2.34 -0.69 -13.64
N ILE A 96 -2.61 0.50 -14.18
CA ILE A 96 -3.99 0.96 -14.40
C ILE A 96 -4.65 0.03 -15.42
N GLY A 97 -5.77 -0.58 -15.05
CA GLY A 97 -6.52 -1.48 -15.92
C GLY A 97 -5.84 -2.84 -16.17
N SER A 98 -4.95 -3.30 -15.28
CA SER A 98 -4.45 -4.68 -15.36
C SER A 98 -5.58 -5.72 -15.37
N ASP A 99 -6.63 -5.44 -14.61
CA ASP A 99 -7.77 -6.34 -14.41
C ASP A 99 -8.79 -6.26 -15.56
N THR A 100 -8.61 -5.33 -16.49
CA THR A 100 -9.48 -5.17 -17.66
C THR A 100 -8.89 -5.82 -18.91
N LEU A 101 -7.69 -6.41 -18.82
CA LEU A 101 -7.09 -7.16 -19.90
C LEU A 101 -7.91 -8.41 -20.26
N PRO A 102 -7.91 -8.85 -21.53
CA PRO A 102 -8.66 -10.02 -21.96
C PRO A 102 -8.33 -11.25 -21.11
N ILE A 103 -9.34 -12.02 -20.74
CA ILE A 103 -9.14 -13.25 -19.96
C ILE A 103 -8.59 -14.34 -20.91
N PRO A 104 -7.45 -14.99 -20.58
CA PRO A 104 -6.96 -16.11 -21.37
C PRO A 104 -7.92 -17.30 -21.28
N ASN A 105 -7.93 -18.16 -22.30
CA ASN A 105 -8.63 -19.44 -22.18
C ASN A 105 -8.00 -20.30 -21.06
N ALA A 106 -8.75 -21.28 -20.54
CA ALA A 106 -8.35 -22.06 -19.38
C ALA A 106 -7.03 -22.83 -19.59
N ASP A 107 -6.81 -23.37 -20.80
CA ASP A 107 -5.63 -24.15 -21.12
C ASP A 107 -4.37 -23.27 -21.19
N LEU A 108 -4.48 -22.10 -21.83
CA LEU A 108 -3.43 -21.10 -21.91
C LEU A 108 -3.07 -20.57 -20.52
N LYS A 109 -4.09 -20.26 -19.69
CA LYS A 109 -3.89 -19.83 -18.31
C LYS A 109 -3.11 -20.87 -17.52
N ARG A 110 -3.56 -22.13 -17.56
CA ARG A 110 -2.92 -23.24 -16.85
C ARG A 110 -1.48 -23.44 -17.32
N PHE A 111 -1.25 -23.43 -18.64
CA PHE A 111 0.09 -23.59 -19.21
C PHE A 111 1.04 -22.48 -18.76
N TYR A 112 0.57 -21.23 -18.77
CA TYR A 112 1.33 -20.06 -18.34
C TYR A 112 1.70 -20.14 -16.85
N GLU A 113 0.71 -20.32 -15.97
CA GLU A 113 0.92 -20.34 -14.51
C GLU A 113 1.80 -21.52 -14.08
N GLN A 114 1.56 -22.71 -14.62
CA GLN A 114 2.37 -23.88 -14.31
C GLN A 114 3.79 -23.72 -14.86
N GLY A 115 3.93 -23.26 -16.11
CA GLY A 115 5.24 -23.08 -16.74
C GLY A 115 6.12 -22.08 -15.99
N LEU A 116 5.57 -20.95 -15.55
CA LEU A 116 6.30 -19.98 -14.75
C LEU A 116 6.69 -20.55 -13.38
N SER A 117 5.78 -21.25 -12.70
CA SER A 117 6.07 -21.91 -11.43
C SER A 117 7.23 -22.91 -11.55
N GLU A 118 7.32 -23.65 -12.65
CA GLU A 118 8.43 -24.59 -12.90
C GLU A 118 9.78 -23.88 -13.06
N PHE A 119 9.81 -22.71 -13.70
CA PHE A 119 11.04 -21.92 -13.80
C PHE A 119 11.44 -21.32 -12.45
N ILE A 120 10.49 -20.76 -11.69
CA ILE A 120 10.73 -20.14 -10.39
C ILE A 120 11.23 -21.18 -9.36
N THR A 121 10.65 -22.37 -9.37
CA THR A 121 11.03 -23.46 -8.46
C THR A 121 12.28 -24.21 -8.92
N GLY A 122 12.78 -23.92 -10.13
CA GLY A 122 13.92 -24.63 -10.72
C GLY A 122 13.60 -26.04 -11.24
N LYS A 123 12.35 -26.50 -11.15
CA LYS A 123 11.90 -27.77 -11.77
C LYS A 123 12.19 -27.79 -13.27
N ARG A 124 12.13 -26.63 -13.92
CA ARG A 124 12.62 -26.39 -15.28
C ARG A 124 13.77 -25.41 -15.23
N VAL A 125 14.92 -25.80 -15.78
CA VAL A 125 16.10 -24.92 -15.85
C VAL A 125 15.80 -23.72 -16.73
N LEU A 126 15.98 -22.51 -16.20
CA LEU A 126 15.88 -21.26 -16.94
C LEU A 126 17.13 -21.06 -17.80
N ASN A 127 17.06 -21.55 -19.04
CA ASN A 127 18.06 -21.30 -20.08
C ASN A 127 17.36 -20.96 -21.41
N LYS A 128 18.14 -20.48 -22.39
CA LYS A 128 17.60 -19.99 -23.67
C LYS A 128 16.79 -21.04 -24.43
N ASP A 129 17.26 -22.29 -24.46
CA ASP A 129 16.60 -23.36 -25.20
C ASP A 129 15.25 -23.75 -24.58
N ASN A 130 15.21 -23.89 -23.26
CA ASN A 130 13.98 -24.19 -22.53
C ASN A 130 12.99 -23.02 -22.58
N TRP A 131 13.48 -21.79 -22.54
CA TRP A 131 12.66 -20.59 -22.68
C TRP A 131 12.02 -20.51 -24.08
N ASN A 132 12.81 -20.74 -25.13
CA ASN A 132 12.30 -20.73 -26.50
C ASN A 132 11.25 -21.82 -26.73
N LYS A 133 11.49 -23.05 -26.25
CA LYS A 133 10.49 -24.13 -26.34
C LYS A 133 9.19 -23.79 -25.61
N TRP A 134 9.29 -23.16 -24.45
CA TRP A 134 8.10 -22.71 -23.72
C TRP A 134 7.35 -21.61 -24.47
N LEU A 135 8.05 -20.64 -25.05
CA LEU A 135 7.45 -19.59 -25.87
C LEU A 135 6.77 -20.16 -27.12
N ASP A 136 7.38 -21.13 -27.80
CA ASP A 136 6.80 -21.77 -28.98
C ASP A 136 5.48 -22.47 -28.64
N GLU A 137 5.45 -23.18 -27.52
CA GLU A 137 4.23 -23.85 -27.05
C GLU A 137 3.17 -22.85 -26.54
N PHE A 138 3.60 -21.80 -25.84
CA PHE A 138 2.73 -20.68 -25.45
C PHE A 138 2.03 -20.06 -26.67
N LYS A 139 2.77 -19.82 -27.75
CA LYS A 139 2.23 -19.29 -29.00
C LYS A 139 1.21 -20.24 -29.64
N LYS A 140 1.51 -21.54 -29.69
CA LYS A 140 0.58 -22.56 -30.23
C LYS A 140 -0.74 -22.63 -29.47
N LEU A 141 -0.71 -22.42 -28.15
CA LEU A 141 -1.89 -22.41 -27.29
C LEU A 141 -2.72 -21.11 -27.37
N GLY A 142 -2.33 -20.17 -28.25
CA GLY A 142 -3.01 -18.89 -28.43
C GLY A 142 -2.42 -17.75 -27.60
N GLY A 143 -1.26 -17.94 -26.98
CA GLY A 143 -0.59 -16.90 -26.17
C GLY A 143 -0.22 -15.64 -26.95
N GLN A 144 0.09 -15.77 -28.25
CA GLN A 144 0.33 -14.61 -29.11
C GLN A 144 -0.95 -13.80 -29.33
N ASP A 145 -2.05 -14.44 -29.70
CA ASP A 145 -3.35 -13.79 -29.89
C ASP A 145 -3.84 -13.13 -28.59
N TRP A 146 -3.66 -13.80 -27.45
CA TRP A 146 -3.96 -13.23 -26.14
C TRP A 146 -3.15 -11.96 -25.84
N ASN A 147 -1.84 -12.00 -26.09
CA ASN A 147 -0.96 -10.83 -25.95
C ASN A 147 -1.40 -9.68 -26.87
N ASP A 148 -1.65 -9.97 -28.15
CA ASP A 148 -1.98 -8.96 -29.16
C ASP A 148 -3.33 -8.29 -28.84
N LYS A 149 -4.32 -9.06 -28.38
CA LYS A 149 -5.59 -8.53 -27.87
C LYS A 149 -5.41 -7.68 -26.61
N GLY A 150 -4.51 -8.08 -25.71
CA GLY A 150 -4.18 -7.29 -24.53
C GLY A 150 -3.56 -5.94 -24.89
N VAL A 151 -2.61 -5.93 -25.83
CA VAL A 151 -1.99 -4.69 -26.33
C VAL A 151 -3.00 -3.81 -27.05
N ALA A 152 -3.87 -4.38 -27.90
CA ALA A 152 -4.91 -3.63 -28.59
C ALA A 152 -5.88 -2.99 -27.61
N PHE A 153 -6.41 -3.77 -26.66
CA PHE A 153 -7.30 -3.27 -25.61
C PHE A 153 -6.65 -2.14 -24.80
N ALA A 154 -5.40 -2.32 -24.38
CA ALA A 154 -4.69 -1.32 -23.59
C ALA A 154 -4.46 -0.02 -24.38
N LYS A 155 -4.20 -0.09 -25.69
CA LYS A 155 -4.11 1.11 -26.54
C LYS A 155 -5.47 1.79 -26.71
N GLU A 156 -6.52 1.03 -27.01
CA GLU A 156 -7.89 1.56 -27.18
C GLU A 156 -8.40 2.27 -25.92
N ASN A 157 -7.95 1.84 -24.74
CA ASN A 157 -8.36 2.38 -23.45
C ASN A 157 -7.33 3.36 -22.84
N ASN A 158 -6.30 3.78 -23.59
CA ASN A 158 -5.23 4.69 -23.12
C ASN A 158 -4.51 4.20 -21.85
N LEU A 159 -4.35 2.88 -21.72
CA LEU A 159 -3.59 2.22 -20.65
C LEU A 159 -2.12 2.01 -21.04
N LEU A 160 -1.83 2.01 -22.34
CA LEU A 160 -0.49 2.03 -22.92
C LEU A 160 -0.38 3.24 -23.84
N ASN A 161 0.55 4.14 -23.52
CA ASN A 161 0.92 5.31 -24.34
C ASN A 161 2.03 4.95 -25.33
#